data_AF-A0A0A9YD46-F1
#
_entry.id   AF-A0A0A9YD46-F1
#
_cell.length_a   1.000
_cell.length_b   1.000
_cell.length_c   1.000
_cell.angle_alpha   90.00
_cell.angle_beta   90.00
_cell.angle_gamma   90.00
#
_symmetry.space_group_name_H-M   'P 1'
#
loop_
_entity.id
_entity.type
_entity.pdbx_description
1 polymer ?
#
loop_
_entity_poly.entity_id
_entity_poly.type
_entity_poly.pdbx_seq_one_letter_code
_entity_poly.pdbx_strand_id
1 'polypeptide(L)'
;MGLTKQYLRVGQSAKNRLFGIPPVRRGPSLKADRTPIQMLVSNQGDINHGRLAVVVLGVFALTLGILMSTVPWVDYLILKQLRLWNGTLSYYYWRQPGVNRLTKIWVFNVTNPEGFLNHQQKPKLQEIGPFVYR
;
A
#
# COMPACT_ATOMS: atom_id res chain seq x y z
N MET A 1 -0.45 -58.33 -47.14
CA MET A 1 0.00 -56.94 -46.91
C MET A 1 0.03 -56.72 -45.41
N GLY A 2 1.08 -56.33 -44.69
CA GLY A 2 2.43 -55.90 -45.00
C GLY A 2 3.00 -55.41 -43.65
N LEU A 3 3.52 -56.33 -42.84
CA LEU A 3 4.08 -56.05 -41.51
C LEU A 3 5.49 -56.61 -41.48
N THR A 4 6.46 -55.71 -41.48
CA THR A 4 7.85 -55.82 -40.98
C THR A 4 8.72 -54.91 -41.84
N LYS A 5 9.27 -53.86 -41.23
CA LYS A 5 10.57 -53.21 -41.55
C LYS A 5 10.60 -51.78 -40.99
N GLN A 6 10.67 -51.64 -39.68
CA GLN A 6 11.07 -50.34 -39.11
C GLN A 6 11.80 -50.36 -37.77
N TYR A 7 12.21 -51.53 -37.27
CA TYR A 7 12.88 -51.63 -35.96
C TYR A 7 14.41 -51.76 -36.01
N LEU A 8 15.03 -51.84 -37.20
CA LEU A 8 16.47 -52.09 -37.32
C LEU A 8 17.35 -50.83 -37.52
N ARG A 9 16.78 -49.62 -37.63
CA ARG A 9 17.58 -48.42 -37.94
C ARG A 9 18.32 -47.81 -36.74
N VAL A 10 17.83 -48.00 -35.51
CA VAL A 10 18.40 -47.34 -34.33
C VAL A 10 19.73 -47.99 -33.92
N GLY A 11 19.87 -49.31 -34.04
CA GLY A 11 21.09 -50.05 -33.68
C GLY A 11 22.27 -49.84 -34.65
N GLN A 12 22.00 -49.58 -35.93
CA GLN A 12 23.05 -49.40 -36.93
C GLN A 12 23.82 -48.08 -36.76
N SER A 13 23.16 -47.02 -36.29
CA SER A 13 23.83 -45.72 -36.08
C SER A 13 24.81 -45.73 -34.90
N ALA A 14 24.48 -46.46 -33.82
CA ALA A 14 25.36 -46.63 -32.67
C ALA A 14 26.59 -47.49 -33.02
N LYS A 15 26.38 -48.60 -33.76
CA LYS A 15 27.47 -49.46 -34.24
C LYS A 15 28.46 -48.69 -35.12
N ASN A 16 27.97 -47.82 -36.01
CA ASN A 16 28.83 -47.04 -36.91
C ASN A 16 29.68 -45.96 -36.17
N ARG A 17 29.21 -45.47 -35.01
CA ARG A 17 30.01 -44.57 -34.15
C ARG A 17 31.10 -45.32 -33.36
N LEU A 18 30.83 -46.56 -32.97
CA LEU A 18 31.80 -47.42 -32.27
C LEU A 18 33.00 -47.79 -33.17
N PHE A 19 32.76 -47.94 -34.47
CA PHE A 19 33.80 -48.26 -35.47
C PHE A 19 34.35 -47.03 -36.22
N GLY A 20 34.15 -45.81 -35.70
CA GLY A 20 34.84 -44.61 -36.18
C GLY A 20 34.53 -44.18 -37.62
N ILE A 21 33.42 -44.64 -38.22
CA ILE A 21 33.04 -44.24 -39.58
C ILE A 21 32.35 -42.86 -39.50
N PRO A 22 32.94 -41.78 -40.05
CA PRO A 22 32.32 -40.46 -39.97
C PRO A 22 31.01 -40.44 -40.78
N PRO A 23 29.91 -39.89 -40.24
CA PRO A 23 28.67 -39.81 -41.00
C PRO A 23 28.82 -38.82 -42.16
N VAL A 24 28.35 -39.22 -43.34
CA VAL A 24 28.27 -38.38 -44.54
C VAL A 24 27.47 -37.11 -44.24
N ARG A 25 28.11 -35.96 -44.41
CA ARG A 25 27.56 -34.62 -44.14
C ARG A 25 26.49 -34.30 -45.21
N ARG A 26 25.21 -34.54 -44.91
CA ARG A 26 24.08 -33.98 -45.68
C ARG A 26 23.76 -32.59 -45.15
N GLY A 27 23.63 -31.63 -46.06
CA GLY A 27 23.35 -30.21 -45.80
C GLY A 27 22.07 -29.95 -44.97
N PRO A 28 21.81 -28.68 -44.62
CA PRO A 28 20.91 -28.32 -43.52
C PRO A 28 19.47 -28.72 -43.85
N SER A 29 18.96 -29.72 -43.12
CA SER A 29 17.56 -30.09 -43.16
C SER A 29 16.76 -29.02 -42.42
N LEU A 30 15.98 -28.24 -43.16
CA LEU A 30 14.99 -27.24 -42.68
C LEU A 30 13.82 -27.84 -41.87
N LYS A 31 14.00 -29.01 -41.23
CA LYS A 31 12.96 -29.76 -40.50
C LYS A 31 13.49 -30.40 -39.21
N ALA A 32 14.32 -29.69 -38.46
CA ALA A 32 14.89 -30.17 -37.21
C ALA A 32 14.60 -29.27 -35.99
N ASP A 33 13.54 -28.45 -36.05
CA ASP A 33 13.10 -27.67 -34.89
C ASP A 33 11.65 -27.99 -34.51
N ARG A 34 11.42 -29.27 -34.21
CA ARG A 34 10.28 -29.70 -33.41
C ARG A 34 10.85 -30.49 -32.25
N THR A 35 11.39 -29.78 -31.27
CA THR A 35 11.52 -30.35 -29.94
C THR A 35 10.12 -30.84 -29.55
N PRO A 36 9.94 -32.16 -29.29
CA PRO A 36 8.62 -32.67 -28.96
C PRO A 36 8.13 -31.97 -27.69
N ILE A 37 6.82 -31.71 -27.57
CA ILE A 37 6.22 -31.03 -26.40
C ILE A 37 6.67 -31.70 -25.08
N GLN A 38 6.93 -33.00 -25.12
CA GLN A 38 7.42 -33.80 -23.99
C GLN A 38 8.85 -33.41 -23.52
N MET A 39 9.68 -32.84 -24.41
CA MET A 39 11.01 -32.32 -24.08
C MET A 39 10.95 -30.96 -23.37
N LEU A 40 9.90 -30.16 -23.63
CA LEU A 40 9.65 -28.91 -22.90
C LEU A 40 9.11 -29.17 -21.48
N VAL A 41 8.42 -30.29 -21.26
CA VAL A 41 7.93 -30.71 -19.94
C VAL A 41 9.06 -31.27 -19.07
N SER A 42 10.11 -31.84 -19.67
CA SER A 42 11.26 -32.37 -18.94
C SER A 42 12.21 -31.30 -18.37
N ASN A 43 12.06 -30.04 -18.77
CA ASN A 43 12.80 -28.94 -18.16
C ASN A 43 12.08 -28.49 -16.88
N GLN A 44 11.89 -29.43 -15.96
CA GLN A 44 11.46 -29.18 -14.59
C GLN A 44 12.65 -28.49 -13.90
N GLY A 45 12.81 -27.19 -14.15
CA GLY A 45 13.93 -26.42 -13.66
C GLY A 45 13.99 -26.50 -12.15
N ASP A 46 15.12 -26.96 -11.62
CA ASP A 46 15.41 -26.98 -10.20
C ASP A 46 15.11 -25.59 -9.62
N ILE A 47 14.02 -25.51 -8.88
CA ILE A 47 13.52 -24.26 -8.34
C ILE A 47 14.49 -23.85 -7.23
N ASN A 48 15.39 -22.93 -7.56
CA ASN A 48 16.31 -22.38 -6.58
C ASN A 48 15.49 -21.79 -5.42
N HIS A 49 15.63 -22.39 -4.23
CA HIS A 49 14.93 -21.96 -3.02
C HIS A 49 15.09 -20.46 -2.75
N GLY A 50 16.25 -19.88 -3.10
CA GLY A 50 16.48 -18.44 -3.04
C GLY A 50 15.57 -17.61 -3.96
N ARG A 51 15.29 -18.06 -5.19
CA ARG A 51 14.37 -17.36 -6.10
C ARG A 51 12.93 -17.43 -5.61
N LEU A 52 12.53 -18.59 -5.09
CA LEU A 52 11.20 -18.77 -4.50
C LEU A 52 11.02 -17.90 -3.25
N ALA A 53 12.05 -17.82 -2.39
CA ALA A 53 12.05 -16.94 -1.23
C ALA A 53 11.89 -15.45 -1.60
N VAL A 54 12.59 -14.98 -2.64
CA VAL A 54 12.47 -13.59 -3.12
C VAL A 54 11.06 -13.29 -3.65
N VAL A 55 10.48 -14.21 -4.43
CA VAL A 55 9.10 -14.05 -4.94
C VAL A 55 8.09 -14.02 -3.80
N VAL A 56 8.22 -14.93 -2.82
CA VAL A 56 7.33 -14.97 -1.65
C VAL A 56 7.46 -13.70 -0.82
N LEU A 57 8.68 -13.21 -0.59
CA LEU A 57 8.93 -11.96 0.12
C LEU A 57 8.31 -10.76 -0.62
N GLY A 58 8.42 -10.73 -1.96
CA GLY A 58 7.81 -9.69 -2.78
C GLY A 58 6.29 -9.68 -2.69
N VAL A 59 5.65 -10.85 -2.79
CA VAL A 59 4.20 -10.97 -2.62
C VAL A 59 3.78 -10.58 -1.19
N PHE A 60 4.55 -10.99 -0.18
CA PHE A 60 4.30 -10.60 1.21
C PHE A 60 4.40 -9.07 1.40
N ALA A 61 5.44 -8.44 0.86
CA ALA A 61 5.59 -6.98 0.94
C ALA A 61 4.45 -6.24 0.22
N LEU A 62 4.00 -6.72 -0.95
CA LEU A 62 2.86 -6.15 -1.67
C LEU A 62 1.55 -6.29 -0.88
N THR A 63 1.29 -7.46 -0.31
CA THR A 63 0.09 -7.67 0.52
C THR A 63 0.10 -6.80 1.78
N LEU A 64 1.24 -6.65 2.45
CA LEU A 64 1.41 -5.73 3.56
C LEU A 64 1.20 -4.26 3.15
N GLY A 65 1.73 -3.85 2.00
CA GLY A 65 1.54 -2.50 1.47
C GLY A 65 0.06 -2.19 1.19
N ILE A 66 -0.66 -3.13 0.57
CA ILE A 66 -2.10 -3.01 0.32
C ILE A 66 -2.88 -2.95 1.64
N LEU A 67 -2.53 -3.79 2.62
CA LEU A 67 -3.20 -3.81 3.94
C LEU A 67 -2.99 -2.50 4.71
N MET A 68 -1.75 -1.96 4.70
CA MET A 68 -1.44 -0.67 5.31
C MET A 68 -2.18 0.48 4.62
N SER A 69 -2.36 0.42 3.30
CA SER A 69 -3.05 1.46 2.53
C SER A 69 -4.57 1.42 2.62
N THR A 70 -5.17 0.24 2.84
CA THR A 70 -6.64 0.06 2.80
C THR A 70 -7.30 0.30 4.14
N VAL A 71 -6.60 0.03 5.25
CA VAL A 71 -7.15 0.21 6.59
C VAL A 71 -6.81 1.60 7.12
N PRO A 72 -7.77 2.40 7.60
CA PRO A 72 -7.53 3.71 8.19
C PRO A 72 -6.98 3.58 9.62
N TRP A 73 -5.76 3.07 9.75
CA TRP A 73 -5.10 2.83 11.04
C TRP A 73 -5.01 4.09 11.91
N VAL A 74 -4.74 5.23 11.26
CA VAL A 74 -4.64 6.53 11.92
C VAL A 74 -5.98 6.93 12.53
N ASP A 75 -7.07 6.83 11.78
CA ASP A 75 -8.41 7.18 12.28
C ASP A 75 -8.82 6.26 13.43
N TYR A 76 -8.51 4.96 13.35
CA TYR A 76 -8.78 4.02 14.44
C TYR A 76 -8.04 4.41 15.73
N LEU A 77 -6.75 4.74 15.63
CA LEU A 77 -5.93 5.16 16.77
C LEU A 77 -6.44 6.48 17.36
N ILE A 78 -6.75 7.44 16.50
CA ILE A 78 -7.30 8.74 16.87
C ILE A 78 -8.62 8.57 17.61
N LEU A 79 -9.58 7.83 17.03
CA LEU A 79 -10.89 7.59 17.65
C LEU A 79 -10.79 6.87 18.99
N LYS A 80 -9.86 5.90 19.11
CA LYS A 80 -9.58 5.22 20.38
C LYS A 80 -9.08 6.21 21.45
N GLN A 81 -8.25 7.17 21.07
CA GLN A 81 -7.65 8.14 21.99
C GLN A 81 -8.58 9.32 22.33
N LEU A 82 -9.44 9.72 21.38
CA LEU A 82 -10.43 10.79 21.50
C LEU A 82 -11.61 10.44 22.40
N ARG A 83 -11.93 9.15 22.54
CA ARG A 83 -13.01 8.73 23.43
C ARG A 83 -12.75 9.21 24.85
N LEU A 84 -13.75 9.86 25.45
CA LEU A 84 -13.72 10.32 26.83
C LEU A 84 -13.84 9.11 27.75
N TRP A 85 -12.69 8.54 28.11
CA TRP A 85 -12.59 7.38 28.98
C TRP A 85 -11.45 7.58 29.97
N ASN A 86 -11.58 6.99 31.16
CA ASN A 86 -10.55 7.11 32.18
C ASN A 86 -9.23 6.51 31.67
N GLY A 87 -8.17 7.32 31.66
CA GLY A 87 -6.85 6.96 31.15
C GLY A 87 -6.55 7.42 29.71
N THR A 88 -7.50 8.03 29.00
CA THR A 88 -7.22 8.65 27.70
C THR A 88 -6.66 10.07 27.85
N LEU A 89 -5.76 10.46 26.95
CA LEU A 89 -5.18 11.79 26.85
C LEU A 89 -6.26 12.87 26.65
N SER A 90 -7.26 12.60 25.81
CA SER A 90 -8.39 13.50 25.61
C SER A 90 -9.21 13.73 26.88
N TYR A 91 -9.37 12.71 27.73
CA TYR A 91 -10.01 12.87 29.04
C TYR A 91 -9.22 13.79 29.97
N TYR A 92 -7.90 13.66 30.01
CA TYR A 92 -7.03 14.52 30.82
C TYR A 92 -7.15 15.99 30.40
N TYR A 93 -7.06 16.28 29.10
CA TYR A 93 -7.19 17.64 28.57
C TYR A 93 -8.59 18.23 28.75
N TRP A 94 -9.64 17.41 28.66
CA TRP A 94 -11.00 17.86 28.92
C TRP A 94 -11.22 18.21 30.40
N ARG A 95 -10.66 17.42 31.31
CA ARG A 95 -10.76 17.65 32.77
C ARG A 95 -9.95 18.85 33.23
N GLN A 96 -8.70 18.97 32.77
CA GLN A 96 -7.77 20.03 33.13
C GLN A 96 -7.11 20.57 31.86
N PRO A 97 -7.75 21.53 31.18
CA PRO A 97 -7.13 22.14 30.02
C PRO A 97 -5.85 22.86 30.45
N GLY A 98 -4.74 22.59 29.76
CA GLY A 98 -3.44 23.21 30.05
C GLY A 98 -3.35 24.69 29.64
N VAL A 99 -4.48 25.32 29.32
CA VAL A 99 -4.57 26.71 28.88
C VAL A 99 -5.35 27.53 29.89
N ASN A 100 -4.78 28.65 30.31
CA ASN A 100 -5.49 29.65 31.12
C ASN A 100 -6.47 30.39 30.20
N ARG A 101 -7.77 30.25 30.44
CA ARG A 101 -8.77 31.07 29.74
C ARG A 101 -8.78 32.46 30.36
N LEU A 102 -8.76 33.50 29.52
CA LEU A 102 -8.93 34.88 29.92
C LEU A 102 -10.15 35.43 29.18
N THR A 103 -11.14 35.88 29.93
CA THR A 103 -12.32 36.54 29.35
C THR A 103 -12.12 38.05 29.46
N LYS A 104 -12.05 38.73 28.31
CA LYS A 104 -11.98 40.19 28.24
C LYS A 104 -13.36 40.74 27.94
N ILE A 105 -13.85 41.64 28.78
CA ILE A 105 -15.15 42.28 28.63
C ILE A 105 -14.93 43.75 28.31
N TRP A 106 -15.60 44.23 27.27
CA TRP A 106 -15.68 45.64 26.89
C TRP A 106 -17.10 46.12 27.13
N VAL A 107 -17.22 47.23 27.84
CA VAL A 107 -18.51 47.85 28.14
C VAL A 107 -18.60 49.16 27.38
N PHE A 108 -19.71 49.41 26.70
CA PHE A 108 -19.97 50.66 26.02
C PHE A 108 -20.80 51.57 26.91
N ASN A 109 -20.19 52.63 27.42
CA ASN A 109 -20.87 53.66 28.20
C ASN A 109 -21.69 54.57 27.28
N VAL A 110 -22.93 54.83 27.63
CA VAL A 110 -23.83 55.72 26.87
C VAL A 110 -23.71 57.14 27.42
N THR A 111 -23.19 58.06 26.60
CA THR A 111 -22.92 59.45 27.01
C THR A 111 -24.12 60.39 26.83
N ASN A 112 -25.16 60.00 26.07
CA ASN A 112 -26.36 60.79 25.82
C ASN A 112 -27.68 60.00 26.01
N PRO A 113 -27.94 59.42 27.21
CA PRO A 113 -29.13 58.60 27.43
C PRO A 113 -30.44 59.37 27.17
N GLU A 114 -30.59 60.58 27.73
CA GLU A 114 -31.80 61.40 27.55
C GLU A 114 -32.02 61.82 26.09
N GLY A 115 -30.94 62.15 25.37
CA GLY A 115 -30.99 62.48 23.94
C GLY A 115 -31.48 61.33 23.07
N PHE A 116 -31.04 60.12 23.40
CA PHE A 116 -31.45 58.90 22.71
C PHE A 116 -32.90 58.53 23.01
N LEU A 117 -33.31 58.58 24.28
CA LEU A 117 -34.63 58.13 24.71
C LEU A 117 -35.74 59.14 24.36
N ASN A 118 -35.51 60.44 24.59
CA ASN A 118 -36.55 61.47 24.51
C ASN A 118 -36.50 62.28 23.22
N HIS A 119 -35.33 62.38 22.57
CA HIS A 119 -35.10 63.31 21.46
C HIS A 119 -34.75 62.64 20.12
N GLN A 120 -34.90 61.30 20.03
CA GLN A 120 -34.61 60.50 18.82
C GLN A 120 -33.19 60.72 18.27
N GLN A 121 -32.24 61.13 19.11
CA GLN A 121 -30.86 61.34 18.71
C GLN A 121 -30.12 60.01 18.64
N LYS A 122 -29.07 59.91 17.81
CA LYS A 122 -28.24 58.70 17.79
C LYS A 122 -27.50 58.52 19.13
N PRO A 123 -27.40 57.28 19.65
CA PRO A 123 -26.67 57.02 20.89
C PRO A 123 -25.16 57.19 20.66
N LYS A 124 -24.50 57.88 21.59
CA LYS A 124 -23.07 58.12 21.63
C LYS A 124 -22.45 57.20 22.65
N LEU A 125 -21.69 56.23 22.16
CA LEU A 125 -21.05 55.20 22.97
C LEU A 125 -19.56 55.52 23.19
N GLN A 126 -19.08 55.28 24.40
CA GLN A 126 -17.66 55.31 24.74
C GLN A 126 -17.24 53.94 25.24
N GLU A 127 -16.20 53.37 24.63
CA GLU A 127 -15.64 52.09 25.05
C GLU A 127 -14.92 52.21 26.40
N ILE A 128 -15.24 51.31 27.32
CA ILE A 128 -14.59 51.16 28.62
C ILE A 128 -14.11 49.71 28.76
N GLY A 129 -12.81 49.53 28.97
CA GLY A 129 -12.22 48.22 29.19
C GLY A 129 -10.77 48.11 28.70
N PRO A 130 -10.23 46.88 28.64
CA PRO A 130 -10.90 45.61 28.95
C PRO A 130 -10.93 45.29 30.46
N PHE A 131 -12.05 44.75 30.93
CA PHE A 131 -12.13 44.06 32.23
C PHE A 131 -11.76 42.59 32.03
N VAL A 132 -10.68 42.14 32.67
CA VAL A 132 -10.10 40.81 32.44
C VAL A 132 -10.41 39.88 33.62
N TYR A 133 -11.08 38.76 33.32
CA TYR A 133 -11.35 37.69 34.27
C TYR A 133 -10.57 36.43 33.91
N ARG A 134 -10.09 35.72 34.92
CA ARG A 134 -9.38 34.44 34.80
C ARG A 134 -10.27 33.31 35.30
#